data_AF-A0A7Z7YT10-F1
#
_entry.id   AF-A0A7Z7YT10-F1
#
_cell.length_a   1.000
_cell.length_b   1.000
_cell.length_c   1.000
_cell.angle_alpha   90.00
_cell.angle_beta   90.00
_cell.angle_gamma   90.00
#
_symmetry.space_group_name_H-M   'P 1'
#
loop_
_entity.id
_entity.type
_entity.pdbx_description
1 polymer ?
#
loop_
_entity_poly.entity_id
_entity_poly.type
_entity_poly.pdbx_seq_one_letter_code
_entity_poly.pdbx_strand_id
1 'polypeptide(L)'
;LPILALIPIPFIYSITLIISSVAFGVIFGFLLHLELKKGIIMTLSAIPHVCIEILAMSFMASGLYMLNKAIVRKITNKFKKEQEEKISFKLSFINVLKIYLLRALPLFILASVIEAYFPHFFIKLFY
;
A
#
# COMPACT_ATOMS: atom_id res chain seq x y z
N LEU A 1 5.45 3.24 12.65
CA LEU A 1 5.86 3.61 11.26
C LEU A 1 5.11 4.79 10.59
N PRO A 2 3.82 5.11 10.85
CA PRO A 2 3.10 6.10 10.04
C PRO A 2 3.57 7.55 10.25
N ILE A 3 4.27 7.84 11.36
CA ILE A 3 4.76 9.18 11.71
C ILE A 3 5.93 9.62 10.81
N LEU A 4 6.75 8.67 10.33
CA LEU A 4 7.88 8.99 9.43
C LEU A 4 7.42 9.40 8.03
N ALA A 5 6.27 8.88 7.56
CA ALA A 5 5.71 9.22 6.24
C ALA A 5 5.19 10.67 6.15
N LEU A 6 5.07 11.37 7.28
CA LEU A 6 4.65 12.77 7.32
C LEU A 6 5.81 13.74 7.07
N ILE A 7 7.05 13.28 7.20
CA ILE A 7 8.24 14.10 6.90
C ILE A 7 8.33 14.22 5.37
N PRO A 8 8.50 15.43 4.79
CA PRO A 8 8.54 15.64 3.36
C PRO A 8 9.88 15.19 2.76
N ILE A 9 10.27 13.95 3.01
CA ILE A 9 11.41 13.30 2.39
C ILE A 9 10.87 12.49 1.21
N PRO A 10 11.34 12.75 -0.02
CA PRO A 10 10.91 11.98 -1.18
C PRO A 10 11.15 10.48 -0.93
N PHE A 11 10.20 9.64 -1.34
CA PHE A 11 10.25 8.17 -1.30
C PHE A 11 9.97 7.45 0.03
N ILE A 12 9.76 8.12 1.16
CA ILE A 12 9.44 7.41 2.43
C ILE A 12 8.18 6.56 2.32
N TYR A 13 7.18 7.00 1.55
CA TYR A 13 5.94 6.27 1.34
C TYR A 13 6.13 4.94 0.58
N SER A 14 7.20 4.81 -0.22
CA SER A 14 7.54 3.54 -0.87
C SER A 14 8.10 2.50 0.12
N ILE A 15 8.63 2.94 1.26
CA ILE A 15 9.15 2.05 2.30
C ILE A 15 8.04 1.17 2.86
N THR A 16 6.82 1.71 3.02
CA THR A 16 5.66 0.93 3.49
C THR A 16 5.34 -0.22 2.54
N LEU A 17 5.38 0.02 1.23
CA LEU A 17 5.19 -1.04 0.22
C LEU A 17 6.28 -2.10 0.31
N ILE A 18 7.54 -1.69 0.43
CA ILE A 18 8.69 -2.61 0.50
C ILE A 18 8.60 -3.47 1.74
N ILE A 19 8.33 -2.89 2.91
CA ILE A 19 8.21 -3.62 4.18
C ILE A 19 7.10 -4.67 4.11
N SER A 20 5.91 -4.30 3.63
CA SER A 20 4.80 -5.25 3.51
C SER A 20 5.13 -6.38 2.54
N SER A 21 5.78 -6.08 1.40
CA SER A 21 6.16 -7.08 0.40
C SER A 21 7.20 -8.07 0.95
N VAL A 22 8.18 -7.57 1.71
CA VAL A 22 9.17 -8.40 2.39
C VAL A 22 8.50 -9.26 3.47
N ALA A 23 7.57 -8.70 4.24
CA ALA A 23 6.82 -9.46 5.25
C ALA A 23 6.05 -10.64 4.65
N PHE A 24 5.34 -10.43 3.53
CA PHE A 24 4.68 -11.52 2.80
C PHE A 24 5.67 -12.58 2.33
N GLY A 25 6.81 -12.16 1.77
CA GLY A 25 7.88 -13.07 1.33
C GLY A 25 8.41 -13.95 2.46
N VAL A 26 8.64 -13.38 3.64
CA VAL A 26 9.09 -14.12 4.83
C VAL A 26 8.03 -15.12 5.30
N ILE A 27 6.76 -14.71 5.37
CA ILE A 27 5.65 -15.58 5.78
C ILE A 27 5.49 -16.76 4.82
N PHE A 28 5.52 -16.51 3.51
CA PHE A 28 5.43 -17.57 2.50
C PHE A 28 6.65 -18.49 2.53
N GLY A 29 7.86 -17.94 2.70
CA GLY A 29 9.07 -18.74 2.86
C GLY A 29 8.99 -19.68 4.07
N PHE A 30 8.47 -19.18 5.19
CA PHE A 30 8.27 -19.99 6.41
C PHE A 30 7.21 -21.08 6.22
N LEU A 31 6.07 -20.75 5.59
CA LEU A 31 5.01 -21.71 5.27
C LEU A 31 5.49 -22.87 4.40
N LEU A 32 6.35 -22.58 3.41
CA LEU A 32 6.94 -23.58 2.53
C LEU A 32 7.98 -24.46 3.25
N HIS A 33 8.67 -23.92 4.24
CA HIS A 33 9.68 -24.66 5.00
C HIS A 33 9.07 -25.68 5.98
N LEU A 34 7.91 -25.36 6.59
CA LEU A 34 7.27 -26.24 7.58
C LEU A 34 6.71 -27.52 6.94
N GLU A 35 5.85 -27.38 5.93
CA GLU A 35 5.27 -28.50 5.20
C GLU A 35 5.07 -28.10 3.74
N LEU A 36 5.88 -28.62 2.81
CA LEU A 36 5.83 -28.21 1.40
C LEU A 36 4.43 -28.30 0.80
N LYS A 37 3.71 -29.41 1.00
CA LYS A 37 2.37 -29.61 0.40
C LYS A 37 1.34 -28.62 0.93
N LYS A 38 1.28 -28.44 2.26
CA LYS A 38 0.33 -27.52 2.93
C LYS A 38 0.72 -26.06 2.69
N GLY A 39 2.01 -25.76 2.72
CA GLY A 39 2.59 -24.44 2.45
C GLY A 39 2.33 -23.96 1.02
N ILE A 40 2.43 -24.83 0.02
CA ILE A 40 2.09 -24.50 -1.38
C ILE A 40 0.61 -24.11 -1.48
N ILE A 41 -0.30 -24.92 -0.90
CA ILE A 41 -1.74 -24.66 -0.95
C ILE A 41 -2.09 -23.34 -0.25
N MET A 42 -1.54 -23.10 0.94
CA MET A 42 -1.75 -21.86 1.69
C MET A 42 -1.22 -20.64 0.94
N THR A 43 -0.01 -20.73 0.37
CA THR A 43 0.59 -19.65 -0.42
C THR A 43 -0.26 -19.33 -1.65
N LEU A 44 -0.68 -20.33 -2.42
CA LEU A 44 -1.57 -20.16 -3.58
C LEU A 44 -2.89 -19.50 -3.20
N SER A 45 -3.48 -19.90 -2.06
CA SER A 45 -4.74 -19.33 -1.59
C SER A 45 -4.61 -17.86 -1.14
N ALA A 46 -3.41 -17.42 -0.74
CA ALA A 46 -3.15 -16.04 -0.29
C ALA A 46 -2.73 -15.10 -1.43
N ILE A 47 -2.42 -15.61 -2.63
CA ILE A 47 -2.09 -14.77 -3.80
C ILE A 47 -3.16 -13.68 -4.07
N PRO A 48 -4.47 -14.00 -4.11
CA PRO A 48 -5.48 -13.00 -4.44
C PRO A 48 -5.58 -11.90 -3.38
N HIS A 49 -5.40 -12.26 -2.11
CA HIS A 49 -5.30 -11.32 -1.00
C HIS A 49 -4.14 -10.34 -1.20
N VAL A 50 -2.92 -10.87 -1.37
CA VAL A 50 -1.70 -10.07 -1.51
C VAL A 50 -1.75 -9.16 -2.75
N CYS A 51 -2.30 -9.63 -3.86
CA CYS A 51 -2.48 -8.81 -5.06
C CYS A 51 -3.34 -7.57 -4.79
N ILE A 52 -4.47 -7.73 -4.09
CA ILE A 52 -5.39 -6.62 -3.80
C ILE A 52 -4.79 -5.66 -2.78
N GLU A 53 -4.06 -6.18 -1.79
CA GLU A 53 -3.41 -5.34 -0.79
C GLU A 53 -2.28 -4.50 -1.40
N ILE A 54 -1.46 -5.08 -2.29
CA ILE A 54 -0.44 -4.33 -3.05
C ILE A 54 -1.07 -3.24 -3.91
N LEU A 55 -2.21 -3.52 -4.55
CA LEU A 55 -2.97 -2.49 -5.29
C LEU A 55 -3.46 -1.36 -4.38
N ALA A 56 -4.03 -1.69 -3.21
CA ALA A 56 -4.50 -0.72 -2.23
C ALA A 56 -3.36 0.18 -1.73
N MET A 57 -2.23 -0.43 -1.36
CA MET A 57 -1.04 0.29 -0.92
C MET A 57 -0.44 1.15 -2.04
N SER A 58 -0.51 0.71 -3.29
CA SER A 58 -0.04 1.48 -4.46
C SER A 58 -0.87 2.74 -4.69
N PHE A 59 -2.20 2.67 -4.55
CA PHE A 59 -3.06 3.86 -4.59
C PHE A 59 -2.71 4.85 -3.48
N MET A 60 -2.45 4.35 -2.26
CA MET A 60 -2.06 5.19 -1.14
C MET A 60 -0.70 5.86 -1.39
N ALA A 61 0.28 5.12 -1.89
CA ALA A 61 1.59 5.63 -2.25
C ALA A 61 1.51 6.72 -3.34
N SER A 62 0.64 6.55 -4.34
CA SER A 62 0.39 7.55 -5.38
C SER A 62 -0.18 8.86 -4.81
N GLY A 63 -1.17 8.77 -3.91
CA GLY A 63 -1.72 9.94 -3.22
C GLY A 63 -0.65 10.68 -2.40
N LEU A 64 0.10 9.93 -1.59
CA LEU A 64 1.20 10.47 -0.77
C LEU A 64 2.30 11.12 -1.63
N TYR A 65 2.61 10.56 -2.80
CA TYR A 65 3.55 11.15 -3.75
C TYR A 65 3.08 12.52 -4.24
N MET A 66 1.81 12.66 -4.64
CA MET A 66 1.24 13.95 -5.06
C MET A 66 1.23 14.99 -3.93
N LEU A 67 0.96 14.55 -2.70
CA LEU A 67 1.03 15.40 -1.52
C LEU A 67 2.46 15.88 -1.27
N ASN A 68 3.44 14.98 -1.28
CA ASN A 68 4.82 15.37 -1.04
C ASN A 68 5.34 16.31 -2.14
N LYS A 69 5.01 16.03 -3.42
CA LYS A 69 5.33 16.95 -4.53
C LYS A 69 4.76 18.36 -4.29
N ALA A 70 3.55 18.47 -3.74
CA ALA A 70 2.95 19.75 -3.39
C ALA A 70 3.65 20.43 -2.20
N ILE A 71 4.08 19.67 -1.18
CA ILE A 71 4.85 20.21 -0.05
C ILE A 71 6.21 20.74 -0.51
N VAL A 72 6.99 19.93 -1.25
CA VAL A 72 8.30 20.32 -1.77
C VAL A 72 8.18 21.56 -2.64
N ARG A 73 7.22 21.60 -3.59
CA ARG A 73 6.99 22.81 -4.41
C ARG A 73 6.60 24.03 -3.58
N LYS A 74 5.77 23.88 -2.54
CA LYS A 74 5.39 24.99 -1.66
C LYS A 74 6.60 25.54 -0.87
N ILE A 75 7.52 24.66 -0.46
CA ILE A 75 8.78 25.05 0.17
C ILE A 75 9.68 25.74 -0.86
N THR A 76 9.94 25.13 -2.01
CA THR A 76 10.82 25.69 -3.06
C THR A 76 10.32 27.04 -3.60
N ASN A 77 9.01 27.22 -3.81
CA ASN A 77 8.42 28.48 -4.27
C ASN A 77 8.48 29.59 -3.21
N LYS A 78 8.64 29.27 -1.92
CA LYS A 78 8.96 30.30 -0.90
C LYS A 78 10.39 30.83 -1.01
N PHE A 79 11.30 30.07 -1.64
CA PHE A 79 12.70 30.44 -1.80
C PHE A 79 13.06 30.96 -3.20
N LYS A 80 12.22 30.74 -4.23
CA LYS A 80 12.40 31.28 -5.60
C LYS A 80 11.64 32.61 -5.80
N LYS A 81 12.27 33.55 -6.52
CA LYS A 81 11.70 34.87 -6.88
C LYS A 81 10.58 34.80 -7.93
N GLU A 82 10.58 33.79 -8.79
CA GLU A 82 9.53 33.56 -9.80
C GLU A 82 8.55 32.49 -9.33
N GLN A 83 7.26 32.83 -9.28
CA GLN A 83 6.20 31.94 -8.82
C GLN A 83 5.71 31.05 -9.98
N GLU A 84 6.19 29.80 -10.05
CA GLU A 84 5.54 28.77 -10.88
C GLU A 84 4.19 28.36 -10.29
N GLU A 85 3.25 27.96 -11.16
CA GLU A 85 1.84 27.68 -10.87
C GLU A 85 1.57 26.95 -9.54
N LYS A 86 0.58 27.47 -8.81
CA LYS A 86 0.21 27.03 -7.45
C LYS A 86 -0.48 25.66 -7.48
N ILE A 87 0.29 24.57 -7.34
CA ILE A 87 -0.30 23.32 -6.82
C ILE A 87 -0.71 23.58 -5.37
N SER A 88 -2.02 23.66 -5.13
CA SER A 88 -2.56 23.92 -3.80
C SER A 88 -2.40 22.72 -2.89
N PHE A 89 -1.64 22.88 -1.80
CA PHE A 89 -1.49 21.87 -0.75
C PHE A 89 -2.85 21.35 -0.24
N LYS A 90 -3.84 22.25 -0.09
CA LYS A 90 -5.19 21.89 0.37
C LYS A 90 -5.87 20.93 -0.61
N LEU A 91 -5.69 21.16 -1.91
CA LEU A 91 -6.25 20.31 -2.95
C LEU A 91 -5.57 18.93 -2.97
N SER A 92 -4.24 18.89 -2.88
CA SER A 92 -3.49 17.62 -2.79
C SER A 92 -3.87 16.82 -1.55
N PHE A 93 -4.05 17.47 -0.39
CA PHE A 93 -4.46 16.79 0.84
C PHE A 93 -5.87 16.19 0.72
N ILE A 94 -6.84 16.94 0.19
CA ILE A 94 -8.19 16.43 -0.08
C ILE A 94 -8.15 15.27 -1.05
N ASN A 95 -7.27 15.30 -2.07
CA ASN A 95 -7.11 14.20 -3.00
C ASN A 95 -6.57 12.93 -2.33
N VAL A 96 -5.58 13.03 -1.43
CA VAL A 96 -5.13 11.87 -0.65
C VAL A 96 -6.27 11.30 0.18
N LEU A 97 -7.04 12.16 0.83
CA LEU A 97 -8.16 11.73 1.67
C LEU A 97 -9.27 11.04 0.85
N LYS A 98 -9.55 11.54 -0.36
CA LYS A 98 -10.45 10.90 -1.32
C LYS A 98 -9.92 9.56 -1.81
N ILE A 99 -8.64 9.48 -2.17
CA ILE A 99 -8.01 8.22 -2.61
C ILE A 99 -8.08 7.18 -1.49
N TYR A 100 -7.79 7.59 -0.25
CA TYR A 100 -7.86 6.72 0.90
C TYR A 100 -9.29 6.21 1.14
N LEU A 101 -10.27 7.10 1.27
CA LEU A 101 -11.64 6.72 1.60
C LEU A 101 -12.37 5.98 0.47
N LEU A 102 -12.19 6.39 -0.78
CA LEU A 102 -12.96 5.87 -1.91
C LEU A 102 -12.28 4.70 -2.63
N ARG A 103 -10.95 4.55 -2.51
CA ARG A 103 -10.20 3.51 -3.25
C ARG A 103 -9.44 2.58 -2.33
N ALA A 104 -8.55 3.11 -1.49
CA ALA A 104 -7.69 2.26 -0.66
C ALA A 104 -8.50 1.49 0.39
N LEU A 105 -9.41 2.15 1.10
CA LEU A 105 -10.22 1.53 2.16
C LEU A 105 -11.12 0.40 1.65
N PRO A 106 -11.90 0.56 0.56
CA PRO A 106 -12.65 -0.56 -0.03
C PRO A 106 -11.75 -1.71 -0.47
N LEU A 107 -10.58 -1.42 -1.06
CA LEU A 107 -9.64 -2.46 -1.47
C LEU A 107 -9.05 -3.22 -0.28
N PHE A 108 -8.72 -2.54 0.82
CA PHE A 108 -8.28 -3.21 2.05
C PHE A 108 -9.38 -4.10 2.64
N ILE A 109 -10.62 -3.63 2.67
CA ILE A 109 -11.76 -4.45 3.13
C ILE A 109 -11.91 -5.69 2.24
N LEU A 110 -11.85 -5.51 0.91
CA LEU A 110 -11.92 -6.64 -0.04
C LEU A 110 -10.77 -7.62 0.16
N ALA A 111 -9.55 -7.12 0.38
CA ALA A 111 -8.40 -7.96 0.70
C ALA A 111 -8.69 -8.81 1.95
N SER A 112 -9.08 -8.20 3.08
CA SER A 112 -9.35 -8.93 4.32
C SER A 112 -10.50 -9.95 4.19
N VAL A 113 -11.53 -9.66 3.39
CA VAL A 113 -12.58 -10.64 3.07
C VAL A 113 -12.00 -11.84 2.33
N ILE A 114 -11.18 -11.59 1.30
CA ILE A 114 -10.53 -12.67 0.56
C ILE A 114 -9.60 -13.47 1.46
N GLU A 115 -8.81 -12.83 2.31
CA GLU A 115 -7.98 -13.52 3.30
C GLU A 115 -8.80 -14.44 4.21
N ALA A 116 -9.98 -13.99 4.65
CA ALA A 116 -10.83 -14.75 5.57
C ALA A 116 -11.55 -15.93 4.91
N TYR A 117 -11.94 -15.84 3.63
CA TYR A 117 -12.75 -16.88 2.99
C TYR A 117 -11.99 -17.77 2.00
N PHE A 118 -10.99 -17.22 1.30
CA PHE A 118 -10.32 -17.90 0.19
C PHE A 118 -9.44 -19.09 0.63
N PRO A 119 -8.66 -19.00 1.73
CA PRO A 119 -7.92 -20.13 2.27
C PRO A 119 -8.82 -21.29 2.70
N HIS A 120 -9.96 -20.99 3.34
CA HIS A 120 -10.94 -22.01 3.73
C HIS A 120 -11.56 -22.72 2.53
N PHE A 121 -11.87 -21.97 1.47
CA PHE A 121 -12.34 -22.53 0.21
C PHE A 121 -11.29 -23.46 -0.43
N PHE A 122 -10.02 -23.03 -0.46
CA PHE A 122 -8.92 -23.83 -1.00
C PHE A 122 -8.66 -25.11 -0.20
N ILE A 123 -8.69 -25.04 1.12
CA ILE A 123 -8.49 -26.22 1.98
C ILE A 123 -9.58 -27.26 1.70
N LYS A 124 -10.86 -26.84 1.61
CA LYS A 124 -11.99 -27.74 1.32
C LYS A 124 -11.94 -28.36 -0.08
N LEU A 125 -11.23 -27.73 -1.03
CA LEU A 125 -11.10 -28.23 -2.40
C LEU A 125 -10.01 -29.31 -2.54
N PHE A 126 -8.93 -29.18 -1.77
CA PHE A 126 -7.73 -30.02 -1.89
C PHE A 126 -7.56 -31.06 -0.77
N TYR A 127 -8.39 -30.99 0.28
CA TYR A 127 -8.40 -31.89 1.44
C TYR A 127 -9.83 -32.33 1.75
#